data_AF-A0A7J7GGZ4-F1
#
_entry.id   AF-A0A7J7GGZ4-F1
#
_cell.length_a   1.000
_cell.length_b   1.000
_cell.length_c   1.000
_cell.angle_alpha   90.00
_cell.angle_beta   90.00
_cell.angle_gamma   90.00
#
_symmetry.space_group_name_H-M   'P 1'
#
loop_
_entity.id
_entity.type
_entity.pdbx_description
1 polymer ?
#
loop_
_entity_poly.entity_id
_entity_poly.type
_entity_poly.pdbx_seq_one_letter_code
_entity_poly.pdbx_strand_id
1 'polypeptide(L)'
;MKQIQNTHSPDAREFDVKLLLYLIEDIFHHYTPSEILGLGLANASQSQSHALDDNTLQNSIRDIVELLANPIDTIYFEVSSKCSRGSDAHTTTLALFNILSSYSWDAKVVIALAAFSINWGELWLVHQHYQFNPLAEYLTLFKQPPNLLKEPNSLKPTFEALTNLIKAMMDVTKCIVEFKELPPQYITSNMPEMVTTIEHTPSTVYWTIRSIVTCASRIINICW
;
A
#
# COMPACT_ATOMS: atom_id res chain seq x y z
N MET A 1 21.82 -7.04 2.60
CA MET A 1 21.75 -5.84 1.73
C MET A 1 22.28 -6.06 0.32
N LYS A 2 23.49 -6.64 0.13
CA LYS A 2 24.05 -6.95 -1.20
C LYS A 2 23.10 -7.69 -2.14
N GLN A 3 22.36 -8.68 -1.64
CA GLN A 3 21.38 -9.42 -2.43
C GLN A 3 20.27 -8.54 -3.04
N ILE A 4 19.73 -7.58 -2.28
CA ILE A 4 18.70 -6.64 -2.73
C ILE A 4 19.26 -5.65 -3.76
N GLN A 5 20.49 -5.20 -3.57
CA GLN A 5 21.15 -4.32 -4.53
C GLN A 5 21.43 -5.05 -5.85
N ASN A 6 21.80 -6.33 -5.80
CA ASN A 6 22.07 -7.15 -6.99
C ASN A 6 20.84 -7.39 -7.87
N THR A 7 19.63 -7.32 -7.31
CA THR A 7 18.39 -7.46 -8.09
C THR A 7 17.98 -6.15 -8.78
N HIS A 8 18.65 -5.03 -8.49
CA HIS A 8 18.29 -3.74 -9.05
C HIS A 8 18.90 -3.54 -10.45
N SER A 9 18.05 -3.57 -11.47
CA SER A 9 18.44 -3.38 -12.87
C SER A 9 17.39 -2.55 -13.62
N PRO A 10 17.31 -1.23 -13.36
CA PRO A 10 16.25 -0.39 -13.87
C PRO A 10 16.31 -0.27 -15.41
N ASP A 11 15.17 -0.42 -16.10
CA ASP A 11 15.08 -0.45 -17.57
C ASP A 11 14.53 0.84 -18.18
N ALA A 12 14.67 1.96 -17.47
CA ALA A 12 14.15 3.28 -17.82
C ALA A 12 12.62 3.39 -17.91
N ARG A 13 11.87 2.41 -17.36
CA ARG A 13 10.43 2.58 -17.11
C ARG A 13 10.21 3.69 -16.10
N GLU A 14 9.65 4.79 -16.56
CA GLU A 14 9.20 5.90 -15.75
C GLU A 14 7.70 6.10 -15.91
N PHE A 15 7.04 6.38 -14.80
CA PHE A 15 5.65 6.78 -14.71
C PHE A 15 5.55 7.84 -13.63
N ASP A 16 4.44 8.56 -13.59
CA ASP A 16 4.20 9.54 -12.52
C ASP A 16 3.88 8.80 -11.21
N VAL A 17 4.92 8.63 -10.40
CA VAL A 17 4.85 7.93 -9.12
C VAL A 17 3.94 8.68 -8.12
N LYS A 18 3.82 10.00 -8.24
CA LYS A 18 2.97 10.81 -7.35
C LYS A 18 1.50 10.60 -7.62
N LEU A 19 1.10 10.51 -8.88
CA LEU A 19 -0.30 10.25 -9.24
C LEU A 19 -0.78 8.91 -8.67
N LEU A 20 0.05 7.87 -8.76
CA LEU A 20 -0.25 6.60 -8.12
C LEU A 20 -0.27 6.72 -6.59
N LEU A 21 0.70 7.44 -6.01
CA LEU A 21 0.77 7.62 -4.55
C LEU A 21 -0.44 8.37 -3.99
N TYR A 22 -0.96 9.36 -4.71
CA TYR A 22 -2.18 10.08 -4.38
C TYR A 22 -3.38 9.14 -4.31
N LEU A 23 -3.56 8.27 -5.30
CA LEU A 23 -4.64 7.27 -5.30
C LEU A 23 -4.52 6.29 -4.13
N ILE A 24 -3.31 5.83 -3.82
CA ILE A 24 -3.07 4.91 -2.69
C ILE A 24 -3.43 5.61 -1.37
N GLU A 25 -3.02 6.86 -1.21
CA GLU A 25 -3.34 7.67 -0.05
C GLU A 25 -4.85 7.84 0.10
N ASP A 26 -5.55 8.13 -0.99
CA ASP A 26 -7.00 8.25 -1.04
C ASP A 26 -7.70 6.97 -0.56
N ILE A 27 -7.24 5.80 -1.01
CA ILE A 27 -7.75 4.49 -0.55
C ILE A 27 -7.53 4.33 0.97
N PHE A 28 -6.35 4.67 1.49
CA PHE A 28 -6.12 4.51 2.94
C PHE A 28 -6.96 5.47 3.80
N HIS A 29 -7.34 6.64 3.30
CA HIS A 29 -8.15 7.62 4.02
C HIS A 29 -9.64 7.26 4.06
N HIS A 30 -10.21 6.89 2.91
CA HIS A 30 -11.64 6.54 2.76
C HIS A 30 -12.08 5.29 3.56
N TYR A 31 -11.12 4.49 4.00
CA TYR A 31 -11.37 3.29 4.79
C TYR A 31 -10.73 3.39 6.17
N THR A 32 -10.84 4.55 6.82
CA THR A 32 -10.42 4.71 8.21
C THR A 32 -11.55 4.37 9.20
N PRO A 33 -11.23 3.81 10.38
CA PRO A 33 -12.23 3.41 11.38
C PRO A 33 -13.20 4.53 11.78
N SER A 34 -12.79 5.80 11.71
CA SER A 34 -13.60 6.93 12.19
C SER A 34 -14.86 7.20 11.36
N GLU A 35 -14.83 6.95 10.05
CA GLU A 35 -16.01 7.18 9.18
C GLU A 35 -17.05 6.05 9.30
N ILE A 36 -16.61 4.84 9.64
CA ILE A 36 -17.46 3.63 9.68
C ILE A 36 -17.91 3.31 11.13
N LEU A 37 -17.20 3.78 12.16
CA LEU A 37 -17.58 3.66 13.58
C LEU A 37 -18.64 4.70 14.04
N GLY A 38 -19.26 5.45 13.13
CA GLY A 38 -20.42 6.29 13.45
C GLY A 38 -20.12 7.62 14.14
N LEU A 39 -18.91 8.18 13.98
CA LEU A 39 -18.57 9.55 14.39
C LEU A 39 -18.45 10.45 13.15
N GLY A 40 -19.59 10.76 12.53
CA GLY A 40 -19.64 11.51 11.28
C GLY A 40 -19.26 12.99 11.41
N LEU A 41 -18.70 13.53 10.32
CA LEU A 41 -18.90 14.88 9.78
C LEU A 41 -18.70 14.76 8.25
N ALA A 42 -19.76 14.76 7.46
CA ALA A 42 -20.40 15.93 6.85
C ALA A 42 -19.90 16.20 5.42
N ASN A 43 -20.80 15.86 4.48
CA ASN A 43 -21.13 16.61 3.27
C ASN A 43 -20.13 16.59 2.09
N ALA A 44 -20.37 15.63 1.18
CA ALA A 44 -20.18 15.84 -0.24
C ALA A 44 -21.17 16.93 -0.73
N SER A 45 -20.77 18.20 -0.66
CA SER A 45 -21.45 19.28 -1.38
C SER A 45 -20.86 19.39 -2.78
N GLN A 46 -21.66 18.96 -3.76
CA GLN A 46 -21.45 19.18 -5.19
C GLN A 46 -21.25 20.68 -5.48
N SER A 47 -20.12 21.03 -6.10
CA SER A 47 -19.95 22.30 -6.81
C SER A 47 -19.54 22.00 -8.26
N GLN A 48 -20.53 22.08 -9.15
CA GLN A 48 -20.38 22.00 -10.60
C GLN A 48 -19.61 23.23 -11.12
N SER A 49 -18.27 23.20 -11.05
CA SER A 49 -17.40 24.09 -11.85
C SER A 49 -16.00 23.52 -12.18
N HIS A 50 -15.66 22.31 -11.71
CA HIS A 50 -14.31 21.70 -11.84
C HIS A 50 -14.19 20.53 -12.84
N ALA A 51 -15.26 20.19 -13.57
CA ALA A 51 -15.37 18.90 -14.26
C ALA A 51 -14.36 18.63 -15.40
N LEU A 52 -13.72 19.65 -15.98
CA LEU A 52 -12.76 19.43 -17.08
C LEU A 52 -11.38 19.01 -16.58
N ASP A 53 -10.92 19.60 -15.47
CA ASP A 53 -9.59 19.33 -14.88
C ASP A 53 -9.58 17.99 -14.12
N ASP A 54 -10.69 17.70 -13.42
CA ASP A 54 -10.91 16.44 -12.68
C ASP A 54 -10.97 15.23 -13.62
N ASN A 55 -11.63 15.38 -14.78
CA ASN A 55 -11.70 14.34 -15.80
C ASN A 55 -10.32 14.04 -16.43
N THR A 56 -9.47 15.05 -16.61
CA THR A 56 -8.11 14.86 -17.14
C THR A 56 -7.22 14.13 -16.13
N LEU A 57 -7.24 14.55 -14.87
CA LEU A 57 -6.52 13.88 -13.78
C LEU A 57 -6.98 12.41 -13.64
N GLN A 58 -8.29 12.17 -13.66
CA GLN A 58 -8.85 10.83 -13.55
C GLN A 58 -8.45 9.92 -14.72
N ASN A 59 -8.36 10.47 -15.94
CA ASN A 59 -7.85 9.71 -17.09
C ASN A 59 -6.36 9.40 -16.94
N SER A 60 -5.53 10.34 -16.49
CA SER A 60 -4.10 10.08 -16.24
C SER A 60 -3.88 9.03 -15.16
N ILE A 61 -4.67 9.04 -14.08
CA ILE A 61 -4.63 8.00 -13.04
C ILE A 61 -5.01 6.64 -13.65
N ARG A 62 -6.06 6.59 -14.48
CA ARG A 62 -6.49 5.37 -15.17
C ARG A 62 -5.38 4.80 -16.04
N ASP A 63 -4.75 5.63 -16.86
CA ASP A 63 -3.66 5.22 -17.75
C ASP A 63 -2.49 4.63 -16.96
N ILE A 64 -2.13 5.23 -15.82
CA ILE A 64 -1.08 4.72 -14.93
C ILE A 64 -1.48 3.39 -14.28
N VAL A 65 -2.72 3.28 -13.82
CA VAL A 65 -3.24 2.03 -13.24
C VAL A 65 -3.27 0.92 -14.29
N GLU A 66 -3.69 1.19 -15.52
CA GLU A 66 -3.67 0.23 -16.62
C GLU A 66 -2.24 -0.21 -16.98
N LEU A 67 -1.30 0.74 -17.04
CA LEU A 67 0.12 0.47 -17.26
C LEU A 67 0.72 -0.45 -16.19
N LEU A 68 0.28 -0.27 -14.93
CA LEU A 68 0.81 -0.96 -13.77
C LEU A 68 -0.07 -2.11 -13.27
N ALA A 69 -1.17 -2.42 -13.95
CA ALA A 69 -2.11 -3.47 -13.53
C ALA A 69 -1.40 -4.82 -13.35
N ASN A 70 -0.67 -5.27 -14.37
CA ASN A 70 0.05 -6.54 -14.33
C ASN A 70 1.07 -6.65 -13.19
N PRO A 71 2.01 -5.69 -12.98
CA PRO A 71 2.93 -5.76 -11.85
C PRO A 71 2.22 -5.64 -10.49
N ILE A 72 1.17 -4.83 -10.37
CA ILE A 72 0.37 -4.71 -9.14
C ILE A 72 -0.33 -6.04 -8.82
N ASP A 73 -1.01 -6.64 -9.80
CA ASP A 73 -1.72 -7.92 -9.66
C ASP A 73 -0.75 -9.05 -9.32
N THR A 74 0.42 -9.07 -9.97
CA THR A 74 1.46 -10.07 -9.70
C THR A 74 1.94 -9.98 -8.25
N ILE A 75 2.18 -8.76 -7.74
CA ILE A 75 2.60 -8.56 -6.35
C ILE A 75 1.47 -8.91 -5.39
N TYR A 76 0.25 -8.48 -5.67
CA TYR A 76 -0.93 -8.81 -4.86
C TYR A 76 -1.05 -10.33 -4.72
N PHE A 77 -1.02 -11.07 -5.83
CA PHE A 77 -1.13 -12.53 -5.80
C PHE A 77 0.06 -13.20 -5.11
N GLU A 78 1.28 -12.74 -5.35
CA GLU A 78 2.49 -13.27 -4.70
C GLU A 78 2.41 -13.08 -3.17
N VAL A 79 1.99 -11.90 -2.70
CA VAL A 79 1.82 -11.61 -1.28
C VAL A 79 0.72 -12.48 -0.70
N SER A 80 -0.47 -12.52 -1.32
CA SER A 80 -1.61 -13.30 -0.83
C SER A 80 -1.33 -14.80 -0.75
N SER A 81 -0.70 -15.36 -1.79
CA SER A 81 -0.35 -16.77 -1.86
C SER A 81 0.77 -17.17 -0.89
N LYS A 82 1.80 -16.34 -0.72
CA LYS A 82 2.90 -16.65 0.21
C LYS A 82 2.53 -16.41 1.67
N CYS A 83 1.76 -15.37 1.96
CA CYS A 83 1.33 -15.09 3.32
C CYS A 83 0.35 -16.14 3.84
N SER A 84 -0.58 -16.63 3.02
CA SER A 84 -1.50 -17.73 3.39
C SER A 84 -0.76 -19.05 3.65
N ARG A 85 0.37 -19.26 2.97
CA ARG A 85 1.25 -20.44 3.18
C ARG A 85 2.21 -20.29 4.36
N GLY A 86 2.13 -19.20 5.12
CA GLY A 86 3.02 -18.92 6.24
C GLY A 86 4.48 -18.72 5.83
N SER A 87 4.72 -18.24 4.60
CA SER A 87 6.08 -17.95 4.12
C SER A 87 6.73 -16.84 4.95
N ASP A 88 8.03 -16.96 5.19
CA ASP A 88 8.80 -15.94 5.90
C ASP A 88 8.78 -14.60 5.16
N ALA A 89 8.59 -13.51 5.92
CA ALA A 89 8.45 -12.15 5.39
C ALA A 89 9.68 -11.71 4.58
N HIS A 90 10.88 -12.12 4.96
CA HIS A 90 12.10 -11.81 4.20
C HIS A 90 12.10 -12.51 2.84
N THR A 91 11.72 -13.79 2.79
CA THR A 91 11.62 -14.56 1.54
C THR A 91 10.61 -13.98 0.56
N THR A 92 9.42 -13.60 1.04
CA THR A 92 8.41 -12.91 0.21
C THR A 92 8.94 -11.56 -0.26
N THR A 93 9.57 -10.77 0.62
CA THR A 93 10.19 -9.49 0.25
C THR A 93 11.21 -9.65 -0.87
N LEU A 94 12.10 -10.64 -0.79
CA LEU A 94 13.07 -10.93 -1.85
C LEU A 94 12.40 -11.25 -3.20
N ALA A 95 11.29 -12.00 -3.18
CA ALA A 95 10.53 -12.30 -4.39
C ALA A 95 9.94 -11.02 -5.02
N LEU A 96 9.40 -10.11 -4.20
CA LEU A 96 8.91 -8.82 -4.68
C LEU A 96 10.03 -7.99 -5.31
N PHE A 97 11.23 -7.98 -4.74
CA PHE A 97 12.38 -7.29 -5.32
C PHE A 97 12.83 -7.86 -6.67
N ASN A 98 12.64 -9.16 -6.90
CA ASN A 98 12.91 -9.77 -8.20
C ASN A 98 11.85 -9.37 -9.24
N ILE A 99 10.57 -9.40 -8.86
CA ILE A 99 9.45 -8.93 -9.71
C ILE A 99 9.65 -7.46 -10.09
N LEU A 100 10.10 -6.65 -9.14
CA LEU A 100 10.29 -5.21 -9.28
C LEU A 100 11.71 -4.81 -9.75
N SER A 101 12.52 -5.76 -10.20
CA SER A 101 13.95 -5.55 -10.53
C SER A 101 14.18 -4.41 -11.53
N SER A 102 13.29 -4.29 -12.50
CA SER A 102 13.30 -3.28 -13.58
C SER A 102 12.88 -1.88 -13.16
N TYR A 103 12.38 -1.69 -11.94
CA TYR A 103 11.88 -0.40 -11.46
C TYR A 103 12.91 0.35 -10.62
N SER A 104 12.84 1.68 -10.65
CA SER A 104 13.56 2.59 -9.75
C SER A 104 13.09 2.39 -8.28
N TRP A 105 13.94 2.73 -7.30
CA TRP A 105 13.70 2.43 -5.88
C TRP A 105 12.38 2.98 -5.34
N ASP A 106 12.03 4.20 -5.72
CA ASP A 106 10.76 4.86 -5.44
C ASP A 106 9.59 4.10 -6.08
N ALA A 107 9.68 3.78 -7.37
CA ALA A 107 8.64 3.03 -8.07
C ALA A 107 8.42 1.64 -7.46
N LYS A 108 9.47 0.94 -7.02
CA LYS A 108 9.33 -0.35 -6.33
C LYS A 108 8.42 -0.24 -5.10
N VAL A 109 8.66 0.79 -4.28
CA VAL A 109 7.91 0.97 -3.03
C VAL A 109 6.47 1.37 -3.32
N VAL A 110 6.22 2.24 -4.30
CA VAL A 110 4.87 2.71 -4.64
C VAL A 110 4.04 1.60 -5.28
N ILE A 111 4.60 0.81 -6.20
CA ILE A 111 3.88 -0.34 -6.79
C ILE A 111 3.55 -1.39 -5.71
N ALA A 112 4.49 -1.68 -4.80
CA ALA A 112 4.23 -2.58 -3.68
C ALA A 112 3.13 -2.05 -2.75
N LEU A 113 3.10 -0.73 -2.51
CA LEU A 113 2.09 -0.08 -1.68
C LEU A 113 0.71 -0.08 -2.37
N ALA A 114 0.65 0.04 -3.70
CA ALA A 114 -0.58 -0.11 -4.49
C ALA A 114 -1.17 -1.53 -4.39
N ALA A 115 -0.33 -2.56 -4.53
CA ALA A 115 -0.79 -3.94 -4.33
C ALA A 115 -1.30 -4.20 -2.90
N PHE A 116 -0.70 -3.51 -1.92
CA PHE A 116 -1.15 -3.57 -0.53
C PHE A 116 -2.45 -2.79 -0.28
N SER A 117 -2.68 -1.66 -0.94
CA SER A 117 -3.93 -0.91 -0.79
C SER A 117 -5.14 -1.70 -1.26
N ILE A 118 -4.97 -2.59 -2.24
CA ILE A 118 -6.00 -3.58 -2.63
C ILE A 118 -6.37 -4.48 -1.45
N ASN A 119 -5.37 -5.10 -0.78
CA ASN A 119 -5.60 -5.95 0.41
C ASN A 119 -6.31 -5.18 1.54
N TRP A 120 -5.93 -3.92 1.75
CA TRP A 120 -6.57 -3.06 2.74
C TRP A 120 -8.03 -2.76 2.38
N GLY A 121 -8.29 -2.35 1.14
CA GLY A 121 -9.65 -2.07 0.65
C GLY A 121 -10.57 -3.29 0.72
N GLU A 122 -10.07 -4.49 0.35
CA GLU A 122 -10.84 -5.74 0.45
C GLU A 122 -11.24 -6.06 1.89
N LEU A 123 -10.33 -5.93 2.85
CA LEU A 123 -10.63 -6.10 4.29
C LEU A 123 -11.76 -5.16 4.73
N TRP A 124 -11.71 -3.88 4.33
CA TRP A 124 -12.73 -2.91 4.72
C TRP A 124 -14.08 -3.14 4.05
N LEU A 125 -14.10 -3.52 2.77
CA LEU A 125 -15.32 -3.92 2.07
C LEU A 125 -15.96 -5.14 2.73
N VAL A 126 -15.16 -6.15 3.08
CA VAL A 126 -15.62 -7.32 3.83
C VAL A 126 -16.21 -6.88 5.17
N HIS A 127 -15.51 -6.02 5.92
CA HIS A 127 -15.99 -5.52 7.21
C HIS A 127 -17.33 -4.79 7.09
N GLN A 128 -17.47 -3.87 6.13
CA GLN A 128 -18.72 -3.16 5.87
C GLN A 128 -19.85 -4.13 5.49
N HIS A 129 -19.58 -5.10 4.60
CA HIS A 129 -20.57 -6.11 4.24
C HIS A 129 -21.03 -6.94 5.44
N TYR A 130 -20.13 -7.32 6.34
CA TYR A 130 -20.49 -8.05 7.57
C TYR A 130 -21.34 -7.22 8.52
N GLN A 131 -21.09 -5.91 8.63
CA GLN A 131 -21.88 -5.04 9.52
C GLN A 131 -23.31 -4.80 9.02
N PHE A 132 -23.50 -4.68 7.70
CA PHE A 132 -24.76 -4.21 7.11
C PHE A 132 -25.57 -5.29 6.37
N ASN A 133 -25.09 -6.52 6.27
CA ASN A 133 -25.79 -7.60 5.56
C ASN A 133 -26.37 -8.65 6.54
N PRO A 134 -27.70 -8.78 6.64
CA PRO A 134 -28.35 -9.81 7.47
C PRO A 134 -27.95 -11.26 7.11
N LEU A 135 -27.57 -11.52 5.84
CA LEU A 135 -27.07 -12.84 5.43
C LEU A 135 -25.73 -13.17 6.09
N ALA A 136 -24.91 -12.15 6.38
CA ALA A 136 -23.64 -12.34 7.03
C ALA A 136 -23.84 -12.86 8.47
N GLU A 137 -24.82 -12.34 9.20
CA GLU A 137 -25.21 -12.84 10.52
C GLU A 137 -25.53 -14.35 10.49
N TYR A 138 -26.36 -14.79 9.55
CA TYR A 138 -26.66 -16.22 9.40
C TYR A 138 -25.43 -17.06 9.01
N LEU A 139 -24.56 -16.56 8.14
CA LEU A 139 -23.35 -17.28 7.73
C LEU A 139 -22.33 -17.43 8.86
N THR A 140 -22.27 -16.46 9.79
CA THR A 140 -21.38 -16.53 10.98
C THR A 140 -21.81 -17.56 12.01
N LEU A 141 -23.08 -17.99 11.96
CA LEU A 141 -23.57 -19.10 12.79
C LEU A 141 -23.04 -20.45 12.27
N PHE A 142 -22.82 -20.59 10.96
CA PHE A 142 -22.40 -21.84 10.32
C PHE A 142 -20.89 -21.95 10.13
N LYS A 143 -20.23 -20.86 9.72
CA LYS A 143 -18.77 -20.76 9.74
C LYS A 143 -18.40 -20.15 11.09
N GLN A 144 -17.69 -20.88 11.97
CA GLN A 144 -16.93 -20.20 13.02
C GLN A 144 -16.08 -19.14 12.31
N PRO A 145 -16.41 -17.85 12.41
CA PRO A 145 -15.69 -16.88 11.63
C PRO A 145 -14.25 -16.79 12.16
N PRO A 146 -13.28 -16.45 11.30
CA PRO A 146 -11.98 -15.99 11.79
C PRO A 146 -12.19 -14.86 12.80
N ASN A 147 -11.21 -14.66 13.69
CA ASN A 147 -11.31 -13.94 14.97
C ASN A 147 -11.98 -12.54 14.95
N LEU A 148 -12.23 -11.97 13.77
CA LEU A 148 -12.99 -10.73 13.50
C LEU A 148 -14.29 -10.56 14.26
N LEU A 149 -15.03 -11.65 14.54
CA LEU A 149 -16.43 -11.56 14.98
C LEU A 149 -16.70 -12.09 16.38
N LYS A 150 -15.69 -12.59 17.10
CA LYS A 150 -15.89 -13.12 18.46
C LYS A 150 -15.78 -12.04 19.55
N GLU A 151 -14.92 -11.03 19.36
CA GLU A 151 -14.87 -9.84 20.22
C GLU A 151 -14.33 -8.62 19.44
N PRO A 152 -15.19 -7.67 19.01
CA PRO A 152 -14.75 -6.46 18.31
C PRO A 152 -13.75 -5.62 19.14
N ASN A 153 -13.81 -5.72 20.46
CA ASN A 153 -12.90 -5.02 21.38
C ASN A 153 -11.48 -5.61 21.39
N SER A 154 -11.31 -6.90 21.06
CA SER A 154 -10.01 -7.58 21.10
C SER A 154 -9.11 -7.24 19.92
N LEU A 155 -9.69 -6.83 18.78
CA LEU A 155 -8.96 -6.52 17.55
C LEU A 155 -8.69 -5.03 17.35
N LYS A 156 -9.35 -4.17 18.11
CA LYS A 156 -9.10 -2.72 18.13
C LYS A 156 -7.60 -2.35 18.22
N PRO A 157 -6.79 -2.89 19.15
CA PRO A 157 -5.37 -2.56 19.22
C PRO A 157 -4.59 -3.03 17.98
N THR A 158 -5.01 -4.14 17.37
CA THR A 158 -4.38 -4.65 16.15
C THR A 158 -4.66 -3.74 14.96
N PHE A 159 -5.91 -3.30 14.79
CA PHE A 159 -6.28 -2.35 13.74
C PHE A 159 -5.59 -1.00 13.93
N GLU A 160 -5.51 -0.49 15.16
CA GLU A 160 -4.79 0.75 15.47
C GLU A 160 -3.30 0.64 15.12
N ALA A 161 -2.65 -0.47 15.49
CA ALA A 161 -1.26 -0.73 15.14
C ALA A 161 -1.06 -0.84 13.61
N LEU A 162 -1.97 -1.49 12.89
CA LEU A 162 -1.95 -1.56 11.43
C LEU A 162 -2.09 -0.17 10.81
N THR A 163 -3.07 0.63 11.22
CA THR A 163 -3.27 1.99 10.70
C THR A 163 -2.05 2.88 10.95
N ASN A 164 -1.44 2.79 12.14
CA ASN A 164 -0.22 3.54 12.45
C ASN A 164 0.97 3.10 11.58
N LEU A 165 1.10 1.80 11.32
CA LEU A 165 2.15 1.29 10.43
C LEU A 165 1.91 1.70 8.97
N ILE A 166 0.66 1.71 8.51
CA ILE A 166 0.28 2.21 7.18
C ILE A 166 0.66 3.67 7.01
N LYS A 167 0.34 4.52 8.01
CA LYS A 167 0.76 5.93 8.03
C LYS A 167 2.27 6.07 7.95
N ALA A 168 3.01 5.33 8.77
CA ALA A 168 4.48 5.37 8.74
C ALA A 168 5.06 4.91 7.39
N MET A 169 4.49 3.86 6.78
CA MET A 169 4.89 3.42 5.44
C MET A 169 4.60 4.47 4.37
N MET A 170 3.46 5.17 4.49
CA MET A 170 3.09 6.26 3.59
C MET A 170 4.05 7.44 3.72
N ASP A 171 4.35 7.88 4.95
CA ASP A 171 5.28 8.99 5.21
C ASP A 171 6.69 8.70 4.69
N VAL A 172 7.20 7.49 4.93
CA VAL A 172 8.51 7.05 4.40
C VAL A 172 8.49 7.01 2.86
N THR A 173 7.40 6.54 2.26
CA THR A 173 7.25 6.49 0.81
C THR A 173 7.24 7.88 0.18
N LYS A 174 6.49 8.83 0.77
CA LYS A 174 6.49 10.24 0.34
C LYS A 174 7.89 10.85 0.42
N CYS A 175 8.61 10.62 1.53
CA CYS A 175 9.98 11.08 1.69
C CYS A 175 10.92 10.53 0.60
N ILE A 176 10.80 9.24 0.23
CA ILE A 176 11.59 8.64 -0.86
C ILE A 176 11.27 9.30 -2.21
N VAL A 177 9.99 9.54 -2.50
CA VAL A 177 9.55 10.16 -3.76
C VAL A 177 10.00 11.61 -3.85
N GLU A 178 9.80 12.39 -2.79
CA GLU A 178 10.25 13.80 -2.72
C GLU A 178 11.77 13.92 -2.83
N PHE A 179 12.52 13.00 -2.20
CA PHE A 179 13.98 12.98 -2.27
C PHE A 179 14.49 12.78 -3.71
N LYS A 180 13.82 11.93 -4.50
CA LYS A 180 14.19 11.69 -5.91
C LYS A 180 13.98 12.92 -6.80
N GLU A 181 13.02 13.78 -6.47
CA GLU A 181 12.71 14.96 -7.25
C GLU A 181 13.55 16.19 -6.89
N LEU A 182 14.40 16.09 -5.87
CA LEU A 182 15.30 17.17 -5.54
C LEU A 182 16.13 17.57 -6.76
N PRO A 183 16.32 18.87 -7.03
CA PRO A 183 17.07 19.31 -8.19
C PRO A 183 18.47 18.65 -8.28
N PRO A 184 19.00 18.35 -9.48
CA PRO A 184 20.28 17.65 -9.65
C PRO A 184 21.49 18.35 -9.03
N GLN A 185 21.38 19.66 -8.80
CA GLN A 185 22.36 20.47 -8.07
C GLN A 185 22.47 20.08 -6.58
N TYR A 186 21.41 19.52 -5.99
CA TYR A 186 21.43 18.90 -4.67
C TYR A 186 21.80 17.42 -4.82
N ILE A 187 21.13 16.68 -5.73
CA ILE A 187 21.61 15.51 -6.50
C ILE A 187 23.08 15.08 -6.32
N THR A 188 23.92 15.92 -6.93
CA THR A 188 25.33 15.69 -7.23
C THR A 188 26.25 16.41 -6.25
N SER A 189 25.68 17.09 -5.23
CA SER A 189 26.48 17.83 -4.27
C SER A 189 27.23 16.84 -3.37
N ASN A 190 28.55 16.99 -3.24
CA ASN A 190 29.43 16.19 -2.36
C ASN A 190 29.13 16.36 -0.85
N MET A 191 27.89 16.66 -0.49
CA MET A 191 27.39 16.80 0.86
C MET A 191 27.28 15.39 1.47
N PRO A 192 27.90 15.14 2.64
CA PRO A 192 27.88 13.83 3.30
C PRO A 192 26.46 13.26 3.48
N GLU A 193 25.50 14.13 3.80
CA GLU A 193 24.08 13.78 4.01
C GLU A 193 23.40 13.21 2.75
N MET A 194 23.80 13.69 1.57
CA MET A 194 23.30 13.24 0.28
C MET A 194 23.77 11.82 -0.05
N VAL A 195 25.07 11.58 0.13
CA VAL A 195 25.71 10.28 -0.10
C VAL A 195 25.13 9.24 0.84
N THR A 196 24.96 9.58 2.13
CA THR A 196 24.35 8.67 3.10
C THR A 196 22.91 8.33 2.73
N THR A 197 22.10 9.29 2.26
CA THR A 197 20.70 9.02 1.91
C THR A 197 20.58 8.13 0.66
N ILE A 198 21.46 8.29 -0.33
CA ILE A 198 21.55 7.40 -1.50
C ILE A 198 21.93 5.98 -1.09
N GLU A 199 22.89 5.82 -0.17
CA GLU A 199 23.30 4.51 0.36
C GLU A 199 22.21 3.85 1.22
N HIS A 200 21.43 4.66 1.96
CA HIS A 200 20.35 4.17 2.81
C HIS A 200 19.06 3.87 2.05
N THR A 201 18.82 4.50 0.89
CA THR A 201 17.58 4.35 0.10
C THR A 201 17.23 2.88 -0.18
N PRO A 202 18.14 2.02 -0.68
CA PRO A 202 17.85 0.60 -0.86
C PRO A 202 17.43 -0.11 0.44
N SER A 203 18.02 0.27 1.57
CA SER A 203 17.71 -0.30 2.89
C SER A 203 16.33 0.15 3.37
N THR A 204 16.02 1.44 3.22
CA THR A 204 14.72 2.01 3.57
C THR A 204 13.61 1.36 2.75
N VAL A 205 13.78 1.25 1.42
CA VAL A 205 12.81 0.56 0.54
C VAL A 205 12.62 -0.90 0.97
N TYR A 206 13.70 -1.60 1.31
CA TYR A 206 13.59 -2.97 1.81
C TYR A 206 12.75 -3.07 3.08
N TRP A 207 12.99 -2.20 4.07
CA TRP A 207 12.22 -2.21 5.32
C TRP A 207 10.76 -1.83 5.10
N THR A 208 10.47 -0.88 4.21
CA THR A 208 9.08 -0.52 3.85
C THR A 208 8.35 -1.68 3.17
N ILE A 209 8.94 -2.32 2.16
CA ILE A 209 8.31 -3.47 1.48
C ILE A 209 8.14 -4.65 2.45
N ARG A 210 9.10 -4.88 3.34
CA ARG A 210 8.96 -5.92 4.36
C ARG A 210 7.84 -5.63 5.37
N SER A 211 7.63 -4.36 5.72
CA SER A 211 6.50 -3.93 6.53
C SER A 211 5.18 -4.15 5.80
N ILE A 212 5.11 -3.85 4.50
CA ILE A 212 3.95 -4.15 3.64
C ILE A 212 3.60 -5.64 3.70
N VAL A 213 4.57 -6.52 3.46
CA VAL A 213 4.38 -7.98 3.52
C VAL A 213 3.88 -8.42 4.90
N THR A 214 4.45 -7.85 5.96
CA THR A 214 4.05 -8.17 7.34
C THR A 214 2.61 -7.74 7.63
N CYS A 215 2.23 -6.53 7.21
CA CYS A 215 0.85 -6.03 7.32
C CYS A 215 -0.12 -6.91 6.54
N ALA A 216 0.19 -7.23 5.28
CA ALA A 216 -0.65 -8.07 4.43
C ALA A 216 -0.87 -9.45 5.07
N SER A 217 0.20 -10.08 5.58
CA SER A 217 0.09 -11.35 6.31
C SER A 217 -0.83 -11.25 7.52
N ARG A 218 -0.76 -10.15 8.28
CA ARG A 218 -1.69 -9.94 9.41
C ARG A 218 -3.13 -9.77 8.95
N ILE A 219 -3.38 -8.98 7.92
CA ILE A 219 -4.73 -8.78 7.35
C ILE A 219 -5.31 -10.10 6.86
N ILE A 220 -4.54 -10.87 6.11
CA ILE A 220 -4.98 -12.17 5.56
C ILE A 220 -5.35 -13.12 6.70
N ASN A 221 -4.50 -13.26 7.72
CA ASN A 221 -4.78 -14.10 8.90
C ASN A 221 -5.98 -13.63 9.74
N ILE A 222 -6.39 -12.36 9.60
CA ILE A 222 -7.55 -11.81 10.30
C ILE A 222 -8.83 -12.06 9.48
N CYS A 223 -8.77 -11.95 8.15
CA CYS A 223 -9.94 -12.01 7.25
C CYS A 223 -10.31 -13.41 6.76
N TRP A 224 -9.31 -14.28 6.56
CA TRP A 224 -9.42 -15.54 5.83
C TRP A 224 -8.89 -16.71 6.68
#